data_AF-A0A833QM10-F1
#
_entry.id   AF-A0A833QM10-F1
#
_cell.length_a   1.000
_cell.length_b   1.000
_cell.length_c   1.000
_cell.angle_alpha   90.00
_cell.angle_beta   90.00
_cell.angle_gamma   90.00
#
_symmetry.space_group_name_H-M   'P 1'
#
loop_
_entity.id
_entity.type
_entity.pdbx_description
1 polymer ?
#
loop_
_entity_poly.entity_id
_entity_poly.type
_entity_poly.pdbx_seq_one_letter_code
_entity_poly.pdbx_strand_id
1 'polypeptide(L)'
;MAKSSNGTIEEQSPSGLPIKSLPGSYGIPFLSPIYDCLHYFYFQGHMEYFKSHVAKNSSTVVRMNMAPGPSISRNSGVVAVLDAKSFAYFSTRQRVKRRTLSSAYTFRPSLSSRLTKFIPWPIEDLLLHCFQLPPFLARRDYEALEDFFSKSGESLLNDAAEKFGLSRHVALHNLIFMTSFNANGGFKIFMPIILKWLTHAGETLHGQLAHEIRSAVQSSNGIITFAALQKMELTKSVVWEALRLDP
;
A
#
# COMPACT_ATOMS: atom_id res chain seq x y z
N MET A 1 -62.96 -4.26 -8.27
CA MET A 1 -61.83 -4.64 -7.40
C MET A 1 -60.56 -4.69 -8.24
N ALA A 2 -59.85 -3.57 -8.34
CA ALA A 2 -58.54 -3.51 -8.99
C ALA A 2 -57.46 -3.80 -7.94
N LYS A 3 -56.58 -4.79 -8.20
CA LYS A 3 -55.45 -5.12 -7.34
C LYS A 3 -54.45 -3.97 -7.38
N SER A 4 -54.27 -3.28 -6.25
CA SER A 4 -53.17 -2.34 -6.05
C SER A 4 -51.87 -3.14 -5.93
N SER A 5 -50.99 -3.04 -6.92
CA SER A 5 -49.63 -3.53 -6.85
C SER A 5 -48.82 -2.60 -5.96
N ASN A 6 -48.50 -3.04 -4.73
CA ASN A 6 -47.52 -2.37 -3.88
C ASN A 6 -46.13 -2.47 -4.52
N GLY A 7 -45.77 -1.46 -5.31
CA GLY A 7 -44.39 -1.22 -5.71
C GLY A 7 -43.66 -0.51 -4.58
N THR A 8 -42.72 -1.19 -3.94
CA THR A 8 -41.77 -0.59 -3.00
C THR A 8 -41.00 0.49 -3.75
N ILE A 9 -41.11 1.75 -3.32
CA ILE A 9 -40.33 2.86 -3.87
C ILE A 9 -38.87 2.60 -3.49
N GLU A 10 -38.08 2.09 -4.42
CA GLU A 10 -36.63 1.99 -4.22
C GLU A 10 -36.05 3.40 -4.14
N GLU A 11 -35.48 3.75 -3.00
CA GLU A 11 -34.82 5.04 -2.79
C GLU A 11 -33.67 5.17 -3.80
N GLN A 12 -33.75 6.18 -4.67
CA GLN A 12 -32.76 6.42 -5.72
C GLN A 12 -31.76 7.46 -5.24
N SER A 13 -30.47 7.18 -5.46
CA SER A 13 -29.42 8.17 -5.21
C SER A 13 -29.55 9.36 -6.18
N PRO A 14 -28.90 10.51 -5.89
CA PRO A 14 -28.84 11.65 -6.83
C PRO A 14 -28.25 11.31 -8.21
N SER A 15 -27.60 10.15 -8.33
CA SER A 15 -27.05 9.63 -9.59
C SER A 15 -27.96 8.64 -10.32
N GLY A 16 -29.19 8.42 -9.84
CA GLY A 16 -30.16 7.47 -10.41
C GLY A 16 -29.83 6.00 -10.13
N LEU A 17 -28.81 5.70 -9.33
CA LEU A 17 -28.47 4.34 -8.91
C LEU A 17 -29.34 3.90 -7.74
N PRO A 18 -29.79 2.63 -7.71
CA PRO A 18 -30.58 2.09 -6.60
C PRO A 18 -29.74 2.05 -5.32
N ILE A 19 -30.29 2.53 -4.22
CA ILE A 19 -29.64 2.46 -2.91
C ILE A 19 -29.79 1.04 -2.37
N LYS A 20 -28.66 0.37 -2.14
CA LYS A 20 -28.60 -0.97 -1.56
C LYS A 20 -28.00 -0.93 -0.16
N SER A 21 -28.45 -1.82 0.71
CA SER A 21 -27.80 -2.04 2.00
C SER A 21 -26.38 -2.56 1.78
N LEU A 22 -25.45 -2.15 2.63
CA LEU A 22 -24.05 -2.58 2.53
C LEU A 22 -23.92 -4.04 3.00
N PRO A 23 -23.56 -5.00 2.12
CA PRO A 23 -23.48 -6.40 2.48
C PRO A 23 -22.21 -6.74 3.27
N GLY A 24 -22.15 -7.96 3.80
CA GLY A 24 -21.07 -8.44 4.66
C GLY A 24 -21.35 -8.28 6.15
N SER A 25 -20.51 -8.89 6.97
CA SER A 25 -20.59 -8.87 8.44
C SER A 25 -19.20 -8.96 9.05
N TYR A 26 -19.03 -8.41 10.25
CA TYR A 26 -17.80 -8.52 11.03
C TYR A 26 -17.74 -9.81 11.86
N GLY A 27 -18.83 -10.58 11.88
CA GLY A 27 -18.93 -11.84 12.61
C GLY A 27 -18.92 -11.68 14.13
N ILE A 28 -18.38 -12.68 14.82
CA ILE A 28 -18.30 -12.72 16.29
C ILE A 28 -17.11 -11.87 16.73
N PRO A 29 -17.30 -10.90 17.65
CA PRO A 29 -16.21 -10.10 18.19
C PRO A 29 -15.03 -10.96 18.67
N PHE A 30 -13.81 -10.46 18.46
CA PHE A 30 -12.54 -11.15 18.78
C PHE A 30 -12.23 -12.39 17.91
N LEU A 31 -13.16 -13.33 17.74
CA LEU A 31 -12.93 -14.58 17.00
C LEU A 31 -12.87 -14.37 15.48
N SER A 32 -13.85 -13.67 14.91
CA SER A 32 -13.90 -13.46 13.46
C SER A 32 -12.72 -12.64 12.93
N PRO A 33 -12.26 -11.55 13.57
CA PRO A 33 -11.05 -10.85 13.16
C PRO A 33 -9.78 -11.71 13.16
N ILE A 34 -9.63 -12.64 14.11
CA ILE A 34 -8.48 -13.55 14.17
C ILE A 34 -8.56 -14.56 13.02
N TYR A 35 -9.74 -15.16 12.83
CA TYR A 35 -10.00 -16.08 11.72
C TYR A 35 -9.73 -15.42 10.36
N ASP A 36 -10.25 -14.21 10.15
CA ASP A 36 -10.08 -13.46 8.91
C ASP A 36 -8.61 -13.07 8.68
N CYS A 37 -7.86 -12.70 9.74
CA CYS A 37 -6.42 -12.44 9.66
C CYS A 37 -5.64 -13.69 9.22
N LEU A 38 -5.98 -14.87 9.76
CA LEU A 38 -5.36 -16.14 9.37
C LEU A 38 -5.71 -16.54 7.94
N HIS A 39 -6.94 -16.34 7.51
CA HIS A 39 -7.34 -16.59 6.13
C HIS A 39 -6.66 -15.64 5.15
N TYR A 40 -6.53 -14.37 5.52
CA TYR A 40 -5.82 -13.37 4.73
C TYR A 40 -4.36 -13.75 4.50
N PHE A 41 -3.60 -14.09 5.55
CA PHE A 41 -2.16 -14.36 5.41
C PHE A 41 -1.81 -15.80 5.03
N TYR A 42 -2.55 -16.81 5.52
CA TYR A 42 -2.09 -18.20 5.49
C TYR A 42 -3.00 -19.14 4.68
N PHE A 43 -4.31 -19.13 4.92
CA PHE A 43 -5.18 -20.18 4.35
C PHE A 43 -5.71 -19.89 2.94
N GLN A 44 -6.01 -18.62 2.62
CA GLN A 44 -6.50 -18.23 1.29
C GLN A 44 -5.47 -17.39 0.53
N GLY A 45 -4.75 -16.52 1.23
CA GLY A 45 -3.90 -15.50 0.63
C GLY A 45 -4.69 -14.24 0.25
N HIS A 46 -3.96 -13.15 0.05
CA HIS A 46 -4.55 -11.79 -0.03
C HIS A 46 -5.61 -11.65 -1.13
N MET A 47 -5.31 -12.13 -2.35
CA MET A 47 -6.17 -11.92 -3.51
C MET A 47 -7.47 -12.73 -3.43
N GLU A 48 -7.37 -14.02 -3.07
CA GLU A 48 -8.53 -14.90 -2.97
C GLU A 48 -9.42 -14.56 -1.77
N TYR A 49 -8.83 -14.01 -0.70
CA TYR A 49 -9.60 -13.45 0.41
C TYR A 49 -10.58 -12.36 -0.07
N PHE A 50 -10.12 -11.38 -0.84
CA PHE A 50 -11.02 -10.34 -1.36
C PHE A 50 -12.01 -10.88 -2.40
N LYS A 51 -11.56 -11.71 -3.35
CA LYS A 51 -12.45 -12.29 -4.39
C LYS A 51 -13.58 -13.12 -3.79
N SER A 52 -13.29 -13.94 -2.79
CA SER A 52 -14.30 -14.77 -2.13
C SER A 52 -15.37 -13.94 -1.42
N HIS A 53 -14.99 -12.80 -0.82
CA HIS A 53 -15.93 -11.86 -0.22
C HIS A 53 -16.81 -11.16 -1.26
N VAL A 54 -16.23 -10.77 -2.41
CA VAL A 54 -17.00 -10.19 -3.52
C VAL A 54 -18.00 -11.20 -4.06
N ALA A 55 -17.57 -12.44 -4.31
CA ALA A 55 -18.42 -13.51 -4.82
C ALA A 55 -19.55 -13.84 -3.85
N LYS A 56 -19.25 -14.00 -2.56
CA LYS A 56 -20.23 -14.32 -1.51
C LYS A 56 -21.31 -13.25 -1.36
N ASN A 57 -20.95 -11.98 -1.52
CA ASN A 57 -21.85 -10.84 -1.29
C ASN A 57 -22.42 -10.24 -2.58
N SER A 58 -21.98 -10.72 -3.76
CA SER A 58 -22.32 -10.16 -5.07
C SER A 58 -22.14 -8.63 -5.13
N SER A 59 -21.09 -8.12 -4.48
CA SER A 59 -20.80 -6.69 -4.35
C SER A 59 -19.31 -6.44 -4.23
N THR A 60 -18.82 -5.36 -4.86
CA THR A 60 -17.44 -4.86 -4.73
C THR A 60 -17.27 -3.94 -3.53
N VAL A 61 -18.36 -3.57 -2.85
CA VAL A 61 -18.33 -2.80 -1.61
C VAL A 61 -18.92 -3.66 -0.50
N VAL A 62 -18.08 -4.07 0.46
CA VAL A 62 -18.42 -5.13 1.44
C VAL A 62 -17.83 -4.82 2.81
N ARG A 63 -18.59 -5.11 3.89
CA ARG A 63 -18.07 -5.14 5.26
C ARG A 63 -17.26 -6.41 5.50
N MET A 64 -16.04 -6.25 5.99
CA MET A 64 -15.16 -7.37 6.33
C MET A 64 -14.18 -6.96 7.44
N ASN A 65 -13.50 -7.93 8.05
CA ASN A 65 -12.36 -7.64 8.89
C ASN A 65 -11.07 -7.58 8.06
N MET A 66 -10.09 -6.81 8.53
CA MET A 66 -8.73 -6.76 7.98
C MET A 66 -7.69 -7.04 9.05
N ALA A 67 -6.60 -7.70 8.65
CA ALA A 67 -5.37 -7.77 9.42
C ALA A 67 -4.93 -6.36 9.88
N PRO A 68 -4.29 -6.20 11.05
CA PRO A 68 -3.58 -7.22 11.84
C PRO A 68 -4.39 -7.94 12.94
N GLY A 69 -5.69 -7.63 13.10
CA GLY A 69 -6.52 -8.25 14.14
C GLY A 69 -6.41 -7.61 15.53
N PRO A 70 -7.09 -8.18 16.55
CA PRO A 70 -7.36 -7.53 17.84
C PRO A 70 -6.12 -7.23 18.70
N SER A 71 -5.06 -8.02 18.55
CA SER A 71 -3.82 -7.88 19.32
C SER A 71 -3.05 -6.59 19.00
N ILE A 72 -3.23 -6.04 17.80
CA ILE A 72 -2.58 -4.79 17.35
C ILE A 72 -3.62 -3.69 17.12
N SER A 73 -4.78 -4.02 16.56
CA SER A 73 -5.85 -3.06 16.23
C SER A 73 -7.05 -3.20 17.15
N ARG A 74 -7.48 -2.08 17.74
CA ARG A 74 -8.71 -2.02 18.55
C ARG A 74 -9.99 -2.28 17.73
N ASN A 75 -9.95 -2.02 16.43
CA ASN A 75 -11.08 -2.27 15.53
C ASN A 75 -10.55 -2.77 14.18
N SER A 76 -10.88 -4.02 13.84
CA SER A 76 -10.46 -4.65 12.59
C SER A 76 -11.52 -4.54 11.48
N GLY A 77 -12.72 -4.07 11.80
CA GLY A 77 -13.83 -3.98 10.85
C GLY A 77 -13.64 -2.79 9.89
N VAL A 78 -13.73 -3.08 8.60
CA VAL A 78 -13.63 -2.09 7.51
C VAL A 78 -14.76 -2.26 6.50
N VAL A 79 -15.00 -1.20 5.73
CA VAL A 79 -15.76 -1.28 4.48
C VAL A 79 -14.77 -1.29 3.34
N ALA A 80 -14.60 -2.46 2.71
CA ALA A 80 -13.73 -2.61 1.56
C ALA A 80 -14.38 -2.02 0.31
N VAL A 81 -13.58 -1.35 -0.52
CA VAL A 81 -13.96 -0.82 -1.82
C VAL A 81 -13.07 -1.48 -2.88
N LEU A 82 -13.65 -2.31 -3.73
CA LEU A 82 -12.90 -3.22 -4.60
C LEU A 82 -13.20 -2.96 -6.09
N ASP A 83 -13.67 -1.75 -6.42
CA ASP A 83 -13.86 -1.29 -7.79
C ASP A 83 -13.35 0.15 -7.97
N ALA A 84 -13.00 0.51 -9.21
CA ALA A 84 -12.38 1.80 -9.51
C ALA A 84 -13.29 3.00 -9.20
N LYS A 85 -14.62 2.85 -9.35
CA LYS A 85 -15.58 3.95 -9.16
C LYS A 85 -15.75 4.27 -7.68
N SER A 86 -15.89 3.24 -6.84
CA SER A 86 -15.96 3.41 -5.39
C SER A 86 -14.61 3.83 -4.80
N PHE A 87 -13.49 3.28 -5.30
CA PHE A 87 -12.15 3.64 -4.84
C PHE A 87 -11.81 5.11 -5.11
N ALA A 88 -12.23 5.66 -6.26
CA ALA A 88 -12.02 7.08 -6.60
C ALA A 88 -12.57 8.06 -5.54
N TYR A 89 -13.51 7.61 -4.69
CA TYR A 89 -13.98 8.37 -3.54
C TYR A 89 -12.82 8.81 -2.62
N PHE A 90 -11.84 7.93 -2.36
CA PHE A 90 -10.72 8.20 -1.45
C PHE A 90 -9.72 9.25 -1.96
N SER A 91 -9.72 9.50 -3.28
CA SER A 91 -8.90 10.54 -3.91
C SER A 91 -9.43 11.95 -3.63
N THR A 92 -10.71 12.08 -3.25
CA THR A 92 -11.30 13.39 -2.91
C THR A 92 -10.99 13.78 -1.46
N ARG A 93 -10.05 14.71 -1.29
CA ARG A 93 -9.52 15.13 0.04
C ARG A 93 -10.57 15.64 1.02
N GLN A 94 -11.73 16.10 0.54
CA GLN A 94 -12.76 16.75 1.36
C GLN A 94 -13.60 15.78 2.20
N ARG A 95 -13.62 14.48 1.87
CA ARG A 95 -14.61 13.54 2.43
C ARG A 95 -14.02 12.46 3.34
N VAL A 96 -12.70 12.30 3.36
CA VAL A 96 -12.01 11.29 4.17
C VAL A 96 -11.11 11.96 5.19
N LYS A 97 -11.45 11.82 6.46
CA LYS A 97 -10.60 12.26 7.58
C LYS A 97 -9.41 11.33 7.72
N ARG A 98 -8.28 11.68 7.09
CA ARG A 98 -7.01 10.94 7.19
C ARG A 98 -6.30 11.25 8.52
N ARG A 99 -6.91 10.90 9.65
CA ARG A 99 -6.19 10.90 10.94
C ARG A 99 -5.55 9.52 11.11
N THR A 100 -4.22 9.49 11.14
CA THR A 100 -3.41 8.32 11.53
C THR A 100 -3.80 7.02 10.81
N LEU A 101 -3.77 7.05 9.47
CA LEU A 101 -3.82 5.85 8.61
C LEU A 101 -2.42 5.31 8.30
N SER A 102 -1.41 5.69 9.09
CA SER A 102 -0.10 5.04 9.05
C SER A 102 -0.30 3.62 9.58
N SER A 103 -0.61 2.71 8.66
CA SER A 103 -0.75 1.29 8.92
C SER A 103 0.53 0.77 9.56
N ALA A 104 0.34 -0.24 10.42
CA ALA A 104 1.32 -0.94 11.24
C ALA A 104 2.44 -1.67 10.45
N TYR A 105 2.76 -1.22 9.23
CA TYR A 105 4.04 -1.48 8.61
C TYR A 105 5.03 -0.49 9.21
N THR A 106 5.35 -0.66 10.49
CA THR A 106 6.60 -0.09 11.02
C THR A 106 7.70 -0.61 10.11
N PHE A 107 8.53 0.28 9.58
CA PHE A 107 9.80 -0.05 8.92
C PHE A 107 10.37 -1.27 9.64
N ARG A 108 10.40 -2.41 8.96
CA ARG A 108 11.00 -3.64 9.46
C ARG A 108 12.46 -3.56 9.02
N PRO A 109 13.39 -2.95 9.80
CA PRO A 109 14.79 -3.26 9.58
C PRO A 109 14.91 -4.78 9.69
N SER A 110 15.94 -5.39 9.10
CA SER A 110 16.14 -6.85 9.09
C SER A 110 16.39 -7.42 10.49
N LEU A 111 15.40 -7.31 11.36
CA LEU A 111 15.25 -7.96 12.66
C LEU A 111 15.06 -9.46 12.45
N SER A 112 14.71 -9.91 11.24
CA SER A 112 14.71 -11.33 10.89
C SER A 112 16.05 -11.93 11.27
N SER A 113 17.19 -11.28 11.00
CA SER A 113 18.51 -11.82 11.37
C SER A 113 18.75 -12.03 12.89
N ARG A 114 17.97 -11.41 13.78
CA ARG A 114 18.11 -11.53 15.24
C ARG A 114 17.09 -12.48 15.88
N LEU A 115 15.83 -12.47 15.41
CA LEU A 115 14.77 -13.35 15.92
C LEU A 115 14.81 -14.75 15.27
N THR A 116 15.11 -14.85 13.96
CA THR A 116 15.17 -16.12 13.20
C THR A 116 16.12 -17.17 13.79
N LYS A 117 17.12 -16.75 14.58
CA LYS A 117 18.08 -17.68 15.18
C LYS A 117 17.45 -18.63 16.20
N PHE A 118 16.31 -18.27 16.78
CA PHE A 118 15.70 -19.02 17.89
C PHE A 118 14.22 -19.35 17.66
N ILE A 119 13.61 -18.85 16.59
CA ILE A 119 12.18 -19.04 16.31
C ILE A 119 12.02 -19.60 14.88
N PRO A 120 11.30 -20.72 14.68
CA PRO A 120 10.94 -21.21 13.36
C PRO A 120 10.20 -20.15 12.54
N TRP A 121 10.53 -20.03 11.26
CA TRP A 121 9.97 -19.03 10.35
C TRP A 121 8.43 -18.89 10.40
N PRO A 122 7.60 -19.96 10.44
CA PRO A 122 6.15 -19.81 10.53
C PRO A 122 5.67 -19.12 11.81
N ILE A 123 6.36 -19.35 12.93
CA ILE A 123 6.01 -18.77 14.23
C ILE A 123 6.45 -17.32 14.28
N GLU A 124 7.65 -17.01 13.77
CA GLU A 124 8.13 -15.65 13.66
C GLU A 124 7.20 -14.83 12.76
N ASP A 125 6.84 -15.36 11.59
CA ASP A 125 5.95 -14.68 10.66
C ASP A 125 4.58 -14.40 11.28
N LEU A 126 3.99 -15.37 11.98
CA LEU A 126 2.73 -15.18 12.71
C LEU A 126 2.88 -14.12 13.82
N LEU A 127 3.96 -14.17 14.60
CA LEU A 127 4.20 -13.21 15.67
C LEU A 127 4.35 -11.78 15.12
N LEU A 128 5.01 -11.62 13.98
CA LEU A 128 5.22 -10.32 13.34
C LEU A 128 3.97 -9.75 12.66
N HIS A 129 3.04 -10.60 12.23
CA HIS A 129 1.76 -10.17 11.64
C HIS A 129 0.67 -9.93 12.70
N CYS A 130 0.74 -10.62 13.83
CA CYS A 130 -0.28 -10.56 14.87
C CYS A 130 0.12 -9.78 16.13
N PHE A 131 1.41 -9.51 16.37
CA PHE A 131 1.86 -8.82 17.59
C PHE A 131 2.82 -7.66 17.30
N GLN A 132 2.76 -6.64 18.16
CA GLN A 132 3.71 -5.51 18.08
C GLN A 132 5.09 -5.95 18.54
N LEU A 133 6.11 -5.61 17.76
CA LEU A 133 7.50 -5.83 18.16
C LEU A 133 7.85 -4.97 19.39
N PRO A 134 8.45 -5.55 20.45
CA PRO A 134 8.94 -4.78 21.58
C PRO A 134 9.94 -3.71 21.13
N PRO A 135 9.78 -2.43 21.53
CA PRO A 135 10.54 -1.31 20.97
C PRO A 135 12.05 -1.41 21.22
N PHE A 136 12.46 -2.05 22.32
CA PHE A 136 13.87 -2.22 22.66
C PHE A 136 14.65 -3.07 21.63
N LEU A 137 13.97 -3.90 20.83
CA LEU A 137 14.63 -4.70 19.78
C LEU A 137 15.10 -3.84 18.60
N ALA A 138 14.38 -2.75 18.30
CA ALA A 138 14.68 -1.87 17.17
C ALA A 138 15.40 -0.58 17.59
N ARG A 139 15.35 -0.23 18.89
CA ARG A 139 15.82 1.06 19.42
C ARG A 139 17.24 1.41 18.98
N ARG A 140 18.21 0.53 19.19
CA ARG A 140 19.62 0.80 18.86
C ARG A 140 19.84 1.05 17.36
N ASP A 141 19.16 0.27 16.52
CA ASP A 141 19.30 0.40 15.08
C ASP A 141 18.57 1.66 14.57
N TYR A 142 17.53 2.13 15.26
CA TYR A 142 16.87 3.42 15.00
C TYR A 142 17.71 4.62 15.46
N GLU A 143 18.33 4.55 16.65
CA GLU A 143 19.27 5.58 17.14
C GLU A 143 20.44 5.76 16.15
N ALA A 144 20.95 4.68 15.56
CA ALA A 144 21.97 4.78 14.51
C ALA A 144 21.46 5.49 13.23
N LEU A 145 20.17 5.33 12.88
CA LEU A 145 19.57 6.09 11.78
C LEU A 145 19.45 7.57 12.14
N GLU A 146 19.03 7.91 13.36
CA GLU A 146 18.98 9.29 13.83
C GLU A 146 20.36 9.97 13.74
N ASP A 147 21.42 9.29 14.19
CA ASP A 147 22.79 9.80 14.11
C ASP A 147 23.25 10.04 12.68
N PHE A 148 22.92 9.13 11.76
CA PHE A 148 23.24 9.30 10.35
C PHE A 148 22.49 10.47 9.73
N PHE A 149 21.15 10.52 9.87
CA PHE A 149 20.32 11.55 9.25
C PHE A 149 20.49 12.93 9.87
N SER A 150 20.81 13.01 11.16
CA SER A 150 21.10 14.29 11.83
C SER A 150 22.36 14.95 11.30
N LYS A 151 23.36 14.15 10.90
CA LYS A 151 24.62 14.61 10.29
C LYS A 151 24.47 14.85 8.79
N SER A 152 24.00 13.86 8.04
CA SER A 152 23.90 13.95 6.58
C SER A 152 22.81 14.90 6.10
N GLY A 153 21.75 15.09 6.88
CA GLY A 153 20.63 15.99 6.57
C GLY A 153 20.74 17.37 7.19
N GLU A 154 21.89 17.75 7.77
CA GLU A 154 22.00 18.95 8.62
C GLU A 154 21.49 20.23 7.95
N SER A 155 21.89 20.48 6.70
CA SER A 155 21.44 21.66 5.94
C SER A 155 19.92 21.66 5.73
N LEU A 156 19.32 20.52 5.39
CA LEU A 156 17.87 20.39 5.20
C LEU A 156 17.12 20.59 6.54
N LEU A 157 17.70 20.11 7.64
CA LEU A 157 17.13 20.26 8.97
C LEU A 157 17.18 21.71 9.47
N ASN A 158 18.24 22.45 9.14
CA ASN A 158 18.32 23.88 9.42
C ASN A 158 17.30 24.66 8.59
N ASP A 159 17.22 24.36 7.29
CA ASP A 159 16.21 24.93 6.40
C ASP A 159 14.78 24.65 6.89
N ALA A 160 14.50 23.45 7.42
CA ALA A 160 13.21 23.11 7.99
C ALA A 160 12.83 24.01 9.17
N ALA A 161 13.80 24.33 10.03
CA ALA A 161 13.59 25.23 11.16
C ALA A 161 13.43 26.68 10.71
N GLU A 162 14.33 27.17 9.86
CA GLU A 162 14.38 28.58 9.44
C GLU A 162 13.22 28.96 8.52
N LYS A 163 12.90 28.12 7.54
CA LYS A 163 11.92 28.44 6.49
C LYS A 163 10.50 28.02 6.86
N PHE A 164 10.35 26.96 7.65
CA PHE A 164 9.05 26.35 7.94
C PHE A 164 8.69 26.33 9.43
N GLY A 165 9.58 26.81 10.31
CA GLY A 165 9.33 26.83 11.76
C GLY A 165 9.22 25.44 12.39
N LEU A 166 9.74 24.40 11.74
CA LEU A 166 9.69 23.03 12.26
C LEU A 166 10.82 22.79 13.25
N SER A 167 10.54 22.11 14.36
CA SER A 167 11.62 21.71 15.26
C SER A 167 12.54 20.70 14.57
N ARG A 168 13.85 20.82 14.81
CA ARG A 168 14.86 19.95 14.21
C ARG A 168 14.57 18.46 14.49
N HIS A 169 14.07 18.14 15.68
CA HIS A 169 13.64 16.80 16.07
C HIS A 169 12.47 16.28 15.23
N VAL A 170 11.42 17.09 15.04
CA VAL A 170 10.27 16.70 14.19
C VAL A 170 10.71 16.55 12.74
N ALA A 171 11.54 17.46 12.23
CA ALA A 171 12.08 17.37 10.88
C ALA A 171 12.94 16.11 10.68
N LEU A 172 13.79 15.76 11.64
CA LEU A 172 14.65 14.57 11.60
C LEU A 172 13.84 13.29 11.43
N HIS A 173 12.84 13.05 12.28
CA HIS A 173 12.05 11.82 12.18
C HIS A 173 11.18 11.76 10.92
N ASN A 174 10.67 12.90 10.46
CA ASN A 174 9.97 12.94 9.18
C ASN A 174 10.93 12.64 8.00
N LEU A 175 12.17 13.13 8.07
CA LEU A 175 13.19 12.84 7.05
C LEU A 175 13.55 11.34 7.04
N ILE A 176 13.75 10.73 8.22
CA ILE A 176 13.98 9.29 8.37
C ILE A 176 12.81 8.52 7.77
N PHE A 177 11.57 8.89 8.12
CA PHE A 177 10.36 8.22 7.62
C PHE A 177 10.23 8.36 6.10
N MET A 178 10.37 9.57 5.56
CA MET A 178 10.29 9.82 4.11
C MET A 178 11.36 9.07 3.33
N THR A 179 12.59 9.04 3.82
CA THR A 179 13.71 8.43 3.09
C THR A 179 13.72 6.91 3.25
N SER A 180 13.62 6.42 4.48
CA SER A 180 13.80 5.00 4.81
C SER A 180 12.55 4.18 4.56
N PHE A 181 11.38 4.72 4.93
CA PHE A 181 10.11 4.02 4.80
C PHE A 181 9.44 4.28 3.44
N ASN A 182 9.18 5.54 3.09
CA ASN A 182 8.46 5.84 1.85
C ASN A 182 9.33 5.59 0.61
N ALA A 183 10.48 6.25 0.51
CA ALA A 183 11.31 6.18 -0.70
C ALA A 183 12.00 4.81 -0.84
N ASN A 184 12.80 4.41 0.13
CA ASN A 184 13.52 3.13 0.07
C ASN A 184 12.59 1.92 0.19
N GLY A 185 11.54 1.98 1.01
CA GLY A 185 10.53 0.92 1.06
C GLY A 185 9.78 0.77 -0.26
N GLY A 186 9.32 1.88 -0.85
CA GLY A 186 8.72 1.89 -2.18
C GLY A 186 9.66 1.33 -3.24
N PHE A 187 10.92 1.78 -3.27
CA PHE A 187 11.91 1.28 -4.23
C PHE A 187 12.15 -0.23 -4.11
N LYS A 188 12.26 -0.75 -2.88
CA LYS A 188 12.45 -2.19 -2.62
C LYS A 188 11.27 -3.05 -3.07
N ILE A 189 10.06 -2.49 -3.15
CA ILE A 189 8.87 -3.21 -3.62
C ILE A 189 8.72 -3.04 -5.14
N PHE A 190 8.72 -1.81 -5.63
CA PHE A 190 8.37 -1.50 -7.01
C PHE A 190 9.48 -1.84 -8.01
N MET A 191 10.75 -1.71 -7.65
CA MET A 191 11.83 -2.03 -8.58
C MET A 191 11.84 -3.52 -8.96
N PRO A 192 11.73 -4.47 -8.01
CA PRO A 192 11.52 -5.88 -8.34
C PRO A 192 10.24 -6.15 -9.14
N ILE A 193 9.13 -5.45 -8.87
CA ILE A 193 7.86 -5.61 -9.61
C ILE A 193 8.03 -5.21 -11.08
N ILE A 194 8.65 -4.06 -11.35
CA ILE A 194 8.92 -3.60 -12.73
C ILE A 194 9.79 -4.62 -13.45
N LEU A 195 10.86 -5.11 -12.81
CA LEU A 195 11.72 -6.14 -13.37
C LEU A 195 10.96 -7.45 -13.61
N LYS A 196 10.11 -7.89 -12.69
CA LYS A 196 9.27 -9.08 -12.83
C LYS A 196 8.41 -8.98 -14.08
N TRP A 197 7.66 -7.90 -14.26
CA TRP A 197 6.80 -7.77 -15.44
C TRP A 197 7.60 -7.62 -16.73
N LEU A 198 8.74 -6.92 -16.69
CA LEU A 198 9.63 -6.79 -17.82
C LEU A 198 10.18 -8.16 -18.26
N THR A 199 10.62 -9.01 -17.33
CA THR A 199 11.17 -10.35 -17.67
C THR A 199 10.11 -11.27 -18.27
N HIS A 200 8.85 -11.18 -17.82
CA HIS A 200 7.76 -11.98 -18.39
C HIS A 200 7.31 -11.52 -19.78
N ALA A 201 7.62 -10.29 -20.18
CA ALA A 201 7.19 -9.74 -21.47
C ALA A 201 7.97 -10.28 -22.68
N GLY A 202 9.12 -10.93 -22.45
CA GLY A 202 9.89 -11.62 -23.48
C GLY A 202 10.77 -10.73 -24.35
N GLU A 203 11.62 -11.38 -25.16
CA GLU A 203 12.72 -10.75 -25.90
C GLU A 203 12.26 -9.72 -26.94
N THR A 204 11.06 -9.89 -27.51
CA THR A 204 10.51 -8.95 -28.50
C THR A 204 10.31 -7.56 -27.88
N LEU A 205 9.70 -7.48 -26.69
CA LEU A 205 9.53 -6.20 -26.01
C LEU A 205 10.88 -5.63 -25.56
N HIS A 206 11.81 -6.47 -25.11
CA HIS A 206 13.16 -6.03 -24.74
C HIS A 206 13.90 -5.39 -25.91
N GLY A 207 13.80 -5.99 -27.10
CA GLY A 207 14.37 -5.44 -28.33
C GLY A 207 13.77 -4.09 -28.70
N GLN A 208 12.45 -3.95 -28.60
CA GLN A 208 11.75 -2.69 -28.86
C GLN A 208 12.16 -1.58 -27.88
N LEU A 209 12.23 -1.89 -26.58
CA LEU A 209 12.69 -0.95 -25.55
C LEU A 209 14.15 -0.55 -25.77
N ALA A 210 15.03 -1.51 -26.04
CA ALA A 210 16.44 -1.24 -26.29
C ALA A 210 16.61 -0.33 -27.52
N HIS A 211 15.85 -0.57 -28.59
CA HIS A 211 15.84 0.29 -29.76
C HIS A 211 15.35 1.70 -29.41
N GLU A 212 14.17 1.84 -28.81
CA GLU A 212 13.60 3.14 -28.43
C GLU A 212 14.56 3.96 -27.56
N ILE A 213 15.08 3.37 -26.48
CA ILE A 213 15.95 4.05 -25.51
C ILE A 213 17.24 4.49 -26.20
N ARG A 214 17.90 3.60 -26.94
CA ARG A 214 19.16 3.92 -27.64
C ARG A 214 18.95 5.02 -28.69
N SER A 215 17.88 4.95 -29.47
CA SER A 215 17.53 5.97 -30.45
C SER A 215 17.25 7.32 -29.80
N ALA A 216 16.51 7.36 -28.69
CA ALA A 216 16.20 8.59 -27.96
C ALA A 216 17.46 9.23 -27.37
N VAL A 217 18.36 8.43 -26.78
CA VAL A 217 19.65 8.89 -26.24
C VAL A 217 20.56 9.39 -27.36
N GLN A 218 20.65 8.67 -28.49
CA GLN A 218 21.43 9.10 -29.65
C GLN A 218 20.94 10.44 -30.21
N SER A 219 19.62 10.63 -30.29
CA SER A 219 19.00 11.91 -30.71
C SER A 219 19.27 13.08 -29.75
N SER A 220 19.79 12.78 -28.55
CA SER A 220 20.11 13.75 -27.49
C SER A 220 21.61 13.84 -27.24
N ASN A 221 22.43 13.61 -28.27
CA ASN A 221 23.90 13.65 -28.23
C ASN A 221 24.51 12.71 -27.17
N GLY A 222 23.89 11.56 -26.92
CA GLY A 222 24.38 10.58 -25.96
C GLY A 222 24.05 10.92 -24.49
N ILE A 223 23.36 12.03 -24.22
CA ILE A 223 23.04 12.48 -22.86
C ILE A 223 21.59 12.16 -22.55
N ILE A 224 21.36 11.51 -21.41
CA ILE A 224 20.00 11.28 -20.88
C ILE A 224 19.48 12.60 -20.32
N THR A 225 18.60 13.25 -21.07
CA THR A 225 17.92 14.49 -20.66
C THR A 225 16.44 14.23 -20.42
N PHE A 226 15.76 15.16 -19.73
CA PHE A 226 14.30 15.08 -19.59
C PHE A 226 13.59 15.07 -20.95
N ALA A 227 14.10 15.84 -21.93
CA ALA A 227 13.58 15.83 -23.29
C ALA A 227 13.73 14.46 -23.98
N ALA A 228 14.85 13.77 -23.75
CA ALA A 228 15.06 12.41 -24.23
C ALA A 228 14.05 11.44 -23.62
N LEU A 229 13.85 11.50 -22.30
CA LEU A 229 12.89 10.65 -21.58
C LEU A 229 11.46 10.85 -22.06
N GLN A 230 11.07 12.07 -22.44
CA GLN A 230 9.72 12.32 -22.96
C GLN A 230 9.44 11.64 -24.29
N LYS A 231 10.48 11.37 -25.09
CA LYS A 231 10.36 10.64 -26.36
C LYS A 231 10.30 9.11 -26.18
N MET A 232 10.53 8.59 -24.98
CA MET A 232 10.50 7.16 -24.67
C MET A 232 9.08 6.75 -24.23
N GLU A 233 8.13 6.76 -25.15
CA GLU A 233 6.72 6.44 -24.90
C GLU A 233 6.51 5.00 -24.43
N LEU A 234 7.14 4.02 -25.08
CA LEU A 234 7.03 2.60 -24.72
C LEU A 234 7.67 2.36 -23.35
N THR A 235 8.84 2.94 -23.09
CA THR A 235 9.50 2.88 -21.78
C THR A 235 8.59 3.43 -20.66
N LYS A 236 7.96 4.60 -20.88
CA LYS A 236 6.97 5.15 -19.94
C LYS A 236 5.79 4.20 -19.75
N SER A 237 5.24 3.68 -20.85
CA SER A 237 4.09 2.77 -20.82
C SER A 237 4.38 1.50 -20.02
N VAL A 238 5.56 0.90 -20.18
CA VAL A 238 5.98 -0.29 -19.42
C VAL A 238 6.04 -0.02 -17.92
N VAL A 239 6.61 1.12 -17.51
CA VAL A 239 6.65 1.51 -16.10
C VAL A 239 5.24 1.67 -15.54
N TRP A 240 4.37 2.39 -16.25
CA TRP A 240 2.97 2.58 -15.81
C TRP A 240 2.19 1.27 -15.74
N GLU A 241 2.37 0.39 -16.71
CA GLU A 241 1.66 -0.88 -16.78
C GLU A 241 2.11 -1.84 -15.67
N ALA A 242 3.40 -1.90 -15.37
CA ALA A 242 3.90 -2.68 -14.24
C ALA A 242 3.29 -2.21 -12.90
N LEU A 243 3.21 -0.89 -12.68
CA LEU A 243 2.59 -0.30 -11.49
C LEU A 243 1.06 -0.48 -11.47
N ARG A 244 0.42 -0.58 -12.64
CA ARG A 244 -1.02 -0.86 -12.75
C ARG A 244 -1.35 -2.32 -12.43
N LEU A 245 -0.50 -3.24 -12.88
CA LEU A 245 -0.70 -4.68 -12.70
C LEU A 245 -0.43 -5.13 -11.26
N ASP A 246 0.49 -4.48 -10.55
CA ASP A 246 0.91 -4.86 -9.21
C ASP A 246 1.27 -3.62 -8.36
N PRO A 247 0.24 -2.93 -7.82
CA PRO A 247 0.36 -1.66 -7.09
C PRO A 247 0.80 -1.80 -5.62
#